data_AF-A0A518A7U7-F1
#
_entry.id   AF-A0A518A7U7-F1
#
_cell.length_a   1.000
_cell.length_b   1.000
_cell.length_c   1.000
_cell.angle_alpha   90.00
_cell.angle_beta   90.00
_cell.angle_gamma   90.00
#
_symmetry.space_group_name_H-M   'P 1'
#
loop_
_entity.id
_entity.type
_entity.pdbx_description
1 polymer ?
#
loop_
_entity_poly.entity_id
_entity_poly.type
_entity_poly.pdbx_seq_one_letter_code
_entity_poly.pdbx_strand_id
1 'polypeptide(L)'
;MHPMILFLLKTILACVAIFVIGIVLALVAGILKLRKIAAQQWDEFEETMAQGGYAPPMRLNLSPTKKLSWSDSDHIAKIISTLKSVGYEPDGQFDTANPFRTLVQGFRHNALPGYAVLCEDEYYKTTWVDLFAQLPDDRLVRVTTSPDDGLDSPDFIHLIRNEDTDLSEPDQIRKLHQLLLDHIDDHSTQAPSENAFENFYRNSWARIMDWRMERGGITTEEAIRIAKMKGTSEPAEADIERSKHPWKKEIDEYISNKIRKDYLWRTELTKKQKEDIHDRLVVVHERSEPARLASIMADIINDDNEQNSDHEADSSSIENQFKEYFISDKSLIEGFRQAMAQIPREKQFALQGSTESPWKSEIYLSPKYYDEY
;
A
#
# COMPACT_ATOMS: atom_id res chain seq x y z
N MET A 1 -25.62 50.92 -40.33
CA MET A 1 -25.40 49.92 -39.25
C MET A 1 -24.12 49.17 -39.56
N HIS A 2 -23.15 49.26 -38.65
CA HIS A 2 -21.74 49.44 -39.00
C HIS A 2 -20.95 48.15 -39.29
N PRO A 3 -20.08 48.14 -40.34
CA PRO A 3 -19.12 47.05 -40.57
C PRO A 3 -18.18 46.78 -39.38
N MET A 4 -18.03 47.78 -38.51
CA MET A 4 -17.28 47.71 -37.25
C MET A 4 -17.87 46.72 -36.25
N ILE A 5 -19.22 46.65 -36.13
CA ILE A 5 -19.90 45.71 -35.22
C ILE A 5 -19.71 44.28 -35.72
N LEU A 6 -19.78 44.08 -37.04
CA LEU A 6 -19.56 42.77 -37.67
C LEU A 6 -18.11 42.28 -37.48
N PHE A 7 -17.14 43.20 -37.55
CA PHE A 7 -15.73 42.88 -37.32
C PHE A 7 -15.48 42.49 -35.86
N LEU A 8 -15.95 43.28 -34.89
CA LEU A 8 -15.84 42.98 -33.46
C LEU A 8 -16.48 41.63 -33.10
N LEU A 9 -17.68 41.35 -33.62
CA LEU A 9 -18.36 40.08 -33.38
C LEU A 9 -17.55 38.87 -33.89
N LYS A 10 -16.96 38.98 -35.09
CA LYS A 10 -16.11 37.92 -35.66
C LYS A 10 -14.85 37.69 -34.82
N THR A 11 -14.21 38.76 -34.34
CA THR A 11 -13.03 38.66 -33.48
C THR A 11 -13.36 38.00 -32.14
N ILE A 12 -14.48 38.37 -31.51
CA ILE A 12 -14.93 37.73 -30.26
C ILE A 12 -15.23 36.25 -30.49
N LEU A 13 -15.94 35.89 -31.57
CA LEU A 13 -16.24 34.49 -31.89
C LEU A 13 -14.97 33.67 -32.13
N ALA A 14 -13.97 34.24 -32.82
CA ALA A 14 -12.69 33.60 -33.05
C ALA A 14 -11.91 33.37 -31.74
N CYS A 15 -11.87 34.36 -30.85
CA CYS A 15 -11.23 34.23 -29.54
C CYS A 15 -11.90 33.16 -28.67
N VAL A 16 -13.24 33.12 -28.66
CA VAL A 16 -14.01 32.08 -27.93
C VAL A 16 -13.73 30.70 -28.52
N ALA A 17 -13.72 30.57 -29.85
CA ALA A 17 -13.42 29.29 -30.50
C ALA A 17 -12.01 28.79 -30.17
N ILE A 18 -10.99 29.65 -30.21
CA ILE A 18 -9.61 29.30 -29.83
C ILE A 18 -9.54 28.88 -28.36
N PHE A 19 -10.21 29.60 -27.47
CA PHE A 19 -10.25 29.27 -26.04
C PHE A 19 -10.89 27.92 -25.76
N VAL A 20 -12.04 27.63 -26.41
CA VAL A 20 -12.73 26.34 -26.28
C VAL A 20 -11.86 25.20 -26.82
N ILE A 21 -11.21 25.39 -27.98
CA ILE A 21 -10.27 24.40 -28.54
C ILE A 21 -9.10 24.16 -27.58
N GLY A 22 -8.54 25.21 -26.98
CA GLY A 22 -7.47 25.10 -25.98
C GLY A 22 -7.87 24.28 -24.75
N ILE A 23 -9.08 24.50 -24.21
CA ILE A 23 -9.62 23.72 -23.09
C ILE A 23 -9.81 22.26 -23.48
N VAL A 24 -10.39 21.98 -24.66
CA VAL A 24 -10.60 20.61 -25.14
C VAL A 24 -9.26 19.89 -25.31
N LEU A 25 -8.25 20.54 -25.90
CA LEU A 25 -6.91 19.96 -26.04
C LEU A 25 -6.24 19.69 -24.70
N ALA A 26 -6.38 20.60 -23.71
CA ALA A 26 -5.85 20.39 -22.37
C ALA A 26 -6.55 19.22 -21.64
N LEU A 27 -7.88 19.09 -21.78
CA LEU A 27 -8.64 17.97 -21.24
C LEU A 27 -8.24 16.64 -21.89
N VAL A 28 -8.10 16.61 -23.22
CA VAL A 28 -7.65 15.43 -23.96
C VAL A 28 -6.24 15.04 -23.54
N ALA A 29 -5.30 16.00 -23.44
CA ALA A 29 -3.95 15.73 -22.97
C ALA A 29 -3.92 15.21 -21.53
N GLY A 30 -4.76 15.76 -20.64
CA GLY A 30 -4.94 15.28 -19.27
C GLY A 30 -5.48 13.84 -19.21
N ILE A 31 -6.50 13.53 -20.01
CA ILE A 31 -7.07 12.17 -20.13
C ILE A 31 -6.04 11.18 -20.69
N LEU A 32 -5.26 11.58 -21.69
CA LEU A 32 -4.21 10.74 -22.27
C LEU A 32 -3.07 10.47 -21.27
N LYS A 33 -2.66 11.47 -20.49
CA LYS A 33 -1.67 11.28 -19.40
C LYS A 33 -2.21 10.35 -18.32
N LEU A 34 -3.45 10.55 -17.87
CA LEU A 34 -4.10 9.67 -16.89
C LEU A 34 -4.24 8.23 -17.40
N ARG A 35 -4.56 8.05 -18.69
CA ARG A 35 -4.57 6.73 -19.33
C ARG A 35 -3.20 6.07 -19.38
N LYS A 36 -2.14 6.84 -19.65
CA LYS A 36 -0.76 6.30 -19.64
C LYS A 36 -0.35 5.85 -18.24
N ILE A 37 -0.64 6.65 -17.21
CA ILE A 37 -0.39 6.30 -15.81
C ILE A 37 -1.20 5.05 -15.41
N ALA A 38 -2.48 5.01 -15.77
CA ALA A 38 -3.34 3.86 -15.47
C ALA A 38 -2.91 2.59 -16.22
N ALA A 39 -2.42 2.71 -17.46
CA ALA A 39 -1.88 1.58 -18.21
C ALA A 39 -0.54 1.10 -17.63
N GLN A 40 0.36 2.01 -17.25
CA GLN A 40 1.61 1.63 -16.56
C GLN A 40 1.33 0.94 -15.22
N GLN A 41 0.36 1.44 -14.45
CA GLN A 41 -0.08 0.77 -13.22
C GLN A 41 -0.74 -0.59 -13.49
N TRP A 42 -1.38 -0.77 -14.65
CA TRP A 42 -1.99 -2.05 -15.04
C TRP A 42 -0.96 -3.07 -15.55
N ASP A 43 0.04 -2.63 -16.31
CA ASP A 43 1.15 -3.45 -16.77
C ASP A 43 2.01 -3.90 -15.58
N GLU A 44 2.33 -2.98 -14.65
CA GLU A 44 2.98 -3.31 -13.37
C GLU A 44 2.13 -4.26 -12.52
N PHE A 45 0.80 -4.12 -12.55
CA PHE A 45 -0.13 -4.99 -11.84
C PHE A 45 -0.16 -6.41 -12.44
N GLU A 46 -0.25 -6.54 -13.77
CA GLU A 46 -0.21 -7.84 -14.45
C GLU A 46 1.14 -8.54 -14.26
N GLU A 47 2.25 -7.80 -14.32
CA GLU A 47 3.59 -8.34 -14.10
C GLU A 47 3.80 -8.77 -12.64
N THR A 48 3.34 -7.98 -11.66
CA THR A 48 3.43 -8.30 -10.23
C THR A 48 2.53 -9.49 -9.85
N MET A 49 1.34 -9.58 -10.44
CA MET A 49 0.42 -10.71 -10.25
C MET A 49 0.97 -12.01 -10.87
N ALA A 50 1.67 -11.91 -12.01
CA ALA A 50 2.33 -13.04 -12.64
C ALA A 50 3.56 -13.54 -11.85
N GLN A 51 4.22 -12.69 -11.05
CA GLN A 51 5.53 -12.97 -10.45
C GLN A 51 5.53 -13.30 -8.95
N GLY A 52 4.41 -13.23 -8.23
CA GLY A 52 4.42 -13.56 -6.80
C GLY A 52 3.24 -13.06 -5.97
N GLY A 53 2.37 -12.23 -6.55
CA GLY A 53 1.27 -11.59 -5.84
C GLY A 53 1.64 -10.19 -5.34
N TYR A 54 0.63 -9.43 -4.91
CA TYR A 54 0.79 -8.03 -4.49
C TYR A 54 0.94 -7.93 -2.96
N ALA A 55 1.80 -7.03 -2.48
CA ALA A 55 1.93 -6.75 -1.05
C ALA A 55 0.74 -5.91 -0.55
N PRO A 56 0.02 -6.33 0.50
CA PRO A 56 -1.09 -5.55 1.03
C PRO A 56 -0.66 -4.15 1.48
N PRO A 57 -1.54 -3.13 1.46
CA PRO A 57 -1.16 -1.78 1.83
C PRO A 57 -0.71 -1.74 3.29
N MET A 58 0.42 -1.09 3.58
CA MET A 58 0.95 -1.02 4.95
C MET A 58 -0.02 -0.34 5.92
N ARG A 59 -0.94 0.48 5.39
CA ARG A 59 -2.05 1.06 6.13
C ARG A 59 -3.33 0.99 5.32
N LEU A 60 -4.37 0.48 5.95
CA LEU A 60 -5.69 0.36 5.33
C LEU A 60 -6.31 1.74 5.15
N ASN A 61 -6.71 2.06 3.92
CA ASN A 61 -7.53 3.23 3.62
C ASN A 61 -8.98 2.81 3.34
N LEU A 62 -9.87 3.08 4.28
CA LEU A 62 -11.31 2.89 4.15
C LEU A 62 -11.96 4.20 3.69
N SER A 63 -12.63 4.22 2.56
CA SER A 63 -13.45 5.38 2.17
C SER A 63 -14.90 5.09 2.56
N PRO A 64 -15.51 5.88 3.47
CA PRO A 64 -16.89 5.68 3.84
C PRO A 64 -17.83 5.83 2.64
N THR A 65 -18.77 4.91 2.48
CA THR A 65 -19.80 4.95 1.43
C THR A 65 -21.19 4.83 2.04
N LYS A 66 -22.19 5.41 1.35
CA LYS A 66 -23.59 5.31 1.75
C LYS A 66 -24.26 4.02 1.27
N LYS A 67 -23.71 3.40 0.24
CA LYS A 67 -24.28 2.20 -0.38
C LYS A 67 -23.20 1.41 -1.08
N LEU A 68 -23.07 0.14 -0.70
CA LEU A 68 -22.22 -0.84 -1.37
C LEU A 68 -22.98 -1.48 -2.53
N SER A 69 -22.29 -1.71 -3.65
CA SER A 69 -22.85 -2.34 -4.85
C SER A 69 -22.39 -3.79 -4.93
N TRP A 70 -22.91 -4.60 -4.01
CA TRP A 70 -22.60 -6.03 -3.92
C TRP A 70 -22.95 -6.78 -5.22
N SER A 71 -22.15 -7.78 -5.55
CA SER A 71 -22.40 -8.63 -6.72
C SER A 71 -23.69 -9.46 -6.59
N ASP A 72 -23.96 -9.99 -5.39
CA ASP A 72 -25.18 -10.71 -5.04
C ASP A 72 -25.84 -10.09 -3.79
N SER A 73 -26.76 -9.15 -4.03
CA SER A 73 -27.44 -8.42 -2.96
C SER A 73 -28.32 -9.31 -2.08
N ASP A 74 -28.91 -10.38 -2.63
CA ASP A 74 -29.81 -11.26 -1.89
C ASP A 74 -29.03 -12.18 -0.95
N HIS A 75 -27.91 -12.73 -1.44
CA HIS A 75 -26.98 -13.50 -0.61
C HIS A 75 -26.42 -12.65 0.53
N ILE A 76 -25.93 -11.45 0.23
CA ILE A 76 -25.39 -10.53 1.24
C ILE A 76 -26.45 -10.12 2.27
N ALA A 77 -27.70 -9.90 1.84
CA ALA A 77 -28.79 -9.59 2.76
C ALA A 77 -29.06 -10.74 3.76
N LYS A 78 -28.93 -12.00 3.34
CA LYS A 78 -29.03 -13.17 4.23
C LYS A 78 -27.90 -13.21 5.24
N ILE A 79 -26.66 -12.95 4.82
CA ILE A 79 -25.50 -12.88 5.73
C ILE A 79 -25.72 -11.78 6.78
N ILE A 80 -26.07 -10.56 6.34
CA ILE A 80 -26.36 -9.43 7.22
C ILE A 80 -27.48 -9.76 8.21
N SER A 81 -28.57 -10.35 7.73
CA SER A 81 -29.69 -10.74 8.61
C SER A 81 -29.28 -11.76 9.65
N THR A 82 -28.36 -12.66 9.30
CA THR A 82 -27.90 -13.71 10.20
C THR A 82 -26.94 -13.16 11.25
N LEU A 83 -26.00 -12.30 10.87
CA LEU A 83 -25.12 -11.57 11.78
C LEU A 83 -25.93 -10.74 12.80
N LYS A 84 -26.98 -10.05 12.34
CA LYS A 84 -27.93 -9.36 13.24
C LYS A 84 -28.63 -10.31 14.22
N SER A 85 -29.05 -11.49 13.76
CA SER A 85 -29.72 -12.46 14.62
C SER A 85 -28.84 -13.00 15.75
N VAL A 86 -27.52 -12.90 15.61
CA VAL A 86 -26.55 -13.29 16.64
C VAL A 86 -25.91 -12.09 17.34
N GLY A 87 -26.48 -10.88 17.22
CA GLY A 87 -26.12 -9.72 18.06
C GLY A 87 -25.19 -8.69 17.41
N TYR A 88 -24.80 -8.85 16.14
CA TYR A 88 -24.00 -7.85 15.41
C TYR A 88 -24.87 -6.80 14.70
N GLU A 89 -24.67 -5.53 15.05
CA GLU A 89 -25.32 -4.41 14.38
C GLU A 89 -24.40 -3.75 13.35
N PRO A 90 -24.89 -3.34 12.16
CA PRO A 90 -24.10 -2.63 11.17
C PRO A 90 -23.45 -1.37 11.74
N ASP A 91 -22.15 -1.20 11.51
CA ASP A 91 -21.34 -0.10 12.01
C ASP A 91 -20.39 0.42 10.92
N GLY A 92 -20.97 0.95 9.84
CA GLY A 92 -20.24 1.55 8.73
C GLY A 92 -20.10 0.68 7.49
N GLN A 93 -20.00 1.35 6.35
CA GLN A 93 -19.80 0.78 5.01
C GLN A 93 -18.64 1.51 4.36
N PHE A 94 -17.73 0.74 3.77
CA PHE A 94 -16.49 1.28 3.23
C PHE A 94 -16.13 0.60 1.91
N ASP A 95 -15.42 1.32 1.06
CA ASP A 95 -14.60 0.74 0.01
C ASP A 95 -13.12 0.90 0.36
N THR A 96 -12.27 0.07 -0.25
CA THR A 96 -10.82 0.24 -0.23
C THR A 96 -10.32 0.72 -1.59
N ALA A 97 -9.28 1.55 -1.58
CA ALA A 97 -8.68 2.10 -2.79
C ALA A 97 -7.81 1.07 -3.54
N ASN A 98 -7.51 1.38 -4.81
CA ASN A 98 -6.61 0.57 -5.64
C ASN A 98 -5.27 0.27 -4.93
N PRO A 99 -4.68 -0.91 -5.15
CA PRO A 99 -5.16 -1.96 -6.07
C PRO A 99 -6.18 -2.93 -5.45
N PHE A 100 -6.38 -2.90 -4.14
CA PHE A 100 -7.34 -3.76 -3.46
C PHE A 100 -8.71 -3.10 -3.45
N ARG A 101 -9.56 -3.42 -4.43
CA ARG A 101 -10.96 -2.99 -4.40
C ARG A 101 -11.78 -4.01 -3.64
N THR A 102 -12.03 -3.72 -2.38
CA THR A 102 -12.83 -4.56 -1.49
C THR A 102 -13.97 -3.72 -0.93
N LEU A 103 -15.19 -4.24 -1.08
CA LEU A 103 -16.38 -3.72 -0.41
C LEU A 103 -16.38 -4.25 1.02
N VAL A 104 -16.55 -3.37 2.01
CA VAL A 104 -16.44 -3.71 3.44
C VAL A 104 -17.68 -3.23 4.17
N GLN A 105 -18.44 -4.15 4.76
CA GLN A 105 -19.49 -3.86 5.73
C GLN A 105 -19.00 -4.24 7.12
N GLY A 106 -18.83 -3.23 7.96
CA GLY A 106 -18.49 -3.40 9.36
C GLY A 106 -19.70 -3.66 10.23
N PHE A 107 -19.49 -4.41 11.31
CA PHE A 107 -20.49 -4.62 12.36
C PHE A 107 -19.84 -4.61 13.73
N ARG A 108 -20.63 -4.26 14.73
CA ARG A 108 -20.27 -4.29 16.14
C ARG A 108 -21.26 -5.13 16.93
N HIS A 109 -20.75 -5.98 17.81
CA HIS A 109 -21.59 -6.80 18.67
C HIS A 109 -22.20 -5.96 19.81
N ASN A 110 -23.47 -6.17 20.13
CA ASN A 110 -24.19 -5.38 21.13
C ASN A 110 -23.84 -5.73 22.59
N ALA A 111 -23.39 -6.95 22.84
CA ALA A 111 -23.15 -7.49 24.18
C ALA A 111 -21.71 -7.98 24.43
N LEU A 112 -20.84 -7.97 23.42
CA LEU A 112 -19.48 -8.52 23.48
C LEU A 112 -18.49 -7.47 22.97
N PRO A 113 -17.21 -7.51 23.36
CA PRO A 113 -16.14 -6.72 22.74
C PRO A 113 -15.77 -7.28 21.35
N GLY A 114 -16.79 -7.54 20.53
CA GLY A 114 -16.68 -8.26 19.28
C GLY A 114 -17.09 -7.42 18.08
N TYR A 115 -16.47 -7.72 16.95
CA TYR A 115 -16.75 -7.11 15.65
C TYR A 115 -17.00 -8.20 14.62
N ALA A 116 -17.71 -7.85 13.56
CA ALA A 116 -17.73 -8.66 12.35
C ALA A 116 -17.40 -7.77 11.16
N VAL A 117 -16.82 -8.38 10.14
CA VAL A 117 -16.62 -7.74 8.84
C VAL A 117 -17.12 -8.69 7.77
N LEU A 118 -17.92 -8.16 6.85
CA LEU A 118 -18.31 -8.81 5.61
C LEU A 118 -17.60 -8.10 4.47
N CYS A 119 -16.81 -8.85 3.72
CA CYS A 119 -16.01 -8.34 2.62
C CYS A 119 -16.41 -9.01 1.30
N GLU A 120 -16.36 -8.26 0.21
CA GLU A 120 -16.41 -8.79 -1.16
C GLU A 120 -15.24 -8.20 -1.96
N ASP A 121 -14.44 -9.07 -2.57
CA ASP A 121 -13.44 -8.64 -3.56
C ASP A 121 -14.14 -8.27 -4.87
N GLU A 122 -13.96 -7.03 -5.33
CA GLU A 122 -14.67 -6.56 -6.53
C GLU A 122 -14.21 -7.24 -7.82
N TYR A 123 -13.01 -7.81 -7.88
CA TYR A 123 -12.47 -8.45 -9.08
C TYR A 123 -12.92 -9.90 -9.18
N TYR A 124 -12.76 -10.67 -8.10
CA TYR A 124 -13.04 -12.10 -8.04
C TYR A 124 -14.47 -12.41 -7.58
N LYS A 125 -15.23 -11.41 -7.12
CA LYS A 125 -16.59 -11.56 -6.56
C LYS A 125 -16.66 -12.58 -5.45
N THR A 126 -15.56 -12.75 -4.72
CA THR A 126 -15.46 -13.67 -3.60
C THR A 126 -15.85 -12.95 -2.33
N THR A 127 -16.77 -13.53 -1.58
CA THR A 127 -17.26 -12.99 -0.31
C THR A 127 -16.68 -13.76 0.86
N TRP A 128 -16.27 -13.07 1.92
CA TRP A 128 -15.85 -13.71 3.18
C TRP A 128 -16.33 -12.93 4.40
N VAL A 129 -16.40 -13.63 5.53
CA VAL A 129 -16.75 -13.06 6.83
C VAL A 129 -15.60 -13.31 7.80
N ASP A 130 -15.22 -12.26 8.52
CA ASP A 130 -14.40 -12.42 9.73
C ASP A 130 -15.18 -11.96 10.96
N LEU A 131 -15.11 -12.75 12.02
CA LEU A 131 -15.58 -12.39 13.35
C LEU A 131 -14.37 -12.18 14.25
N PHE A 132 -14.40 -11.10 15.01
CA PHE A 132 -13.34 -10.72 15.93
C PHE A 132 -13.87 -10.63 17.35
N ALA A 133 -13.02 -10.96 18.31
CA ALA A 133 -13.19 -10.57 19.71
C ALA A 133 -11.87 -10.03 20.25
N GLN A 134 -11.92 -8.88 20.90
CA GLN A 134 -10.77 -8.32 21.61
C GLN A 134 -10.76 -8.84 23.05
N LEU A 135 -9.60 -9.34 23.47
CA LEU A 135 -9.36 -9.85 24.82
C LEU A 135 -8.77 -8.74 25.72
N PRO A 136 -8.84 -8.88 27.06
CA PRO A 136 -8.33 -7.89 28.01
C PRO A 136 -6.85 -7.56 27.94
N ASP A 137 -6.04 -8.45 27.40
CA ASP A 137 -4.59 -8.30 27.23
C ASP A 137 -4.21 -7.79 25.83
N ASP A 138 -5.15 -7.16 25.14
CA ASP A 138 -5.04 -6.69 23.75
C ASP A 138 -4.78 -7.81 22.73
N ARG A 139 -4.93 -9.09 23.08
CA ARG A 139 -4.99 -10.16 22.06
C ARG A 139 -6.32 -10.14 21.32
N LEU A 140 -6.33 -10.72 20.12
CA LEU A 140 -7.50 -10.84 19.27
C LEU A 140 -7.76 -12.32 18.99
N VAL A 141 -9.02 -12.74 19.09
CA VAL A 141 -9.49 -13.97 18.45
C VAL A 141 -10.14 -13.59 17.14
N ARG A 142 -9.73 -14.22 16.03
CA ARG A 142 -10.33 -14.03 14.70
C ARG A 142 -10.81 -15.37 14.16
N VAL A 143 -12.11 -15.49 13.93
CA VAL A 143 -12.69 -16.60 13.15
C VAL A 143 -12.94 -16.09 11.74
N THR A 144 -12.41 -16.77 10.72
CA THR A 144 -12.47 -16.31 9.33
C THR A 144 -12.94 -17.40 8.37
N THR A 145 -13.72 -17.00 7.37
CA THR A 145 -14.00 -17.83 6.18
C THR A 145 -13.12 -17.48 4.99
N SER A 146 -12.15 -16.57 5.16
CA SER A 146 -11.18 -16.23 4.13
C SER A 146 -10.28 -17.44 3.87
N PRO A 147 -9.96 -17.76 2.60
CA PRO A 147 -9.02 -18.81 2.24
C PRO A 147 -7.69 -18.68 2.97
N ASP A 148 -7.00 -19.80 3.20
CA ASP A 148 -5.62 -19.74 3.67
C ASP A 148 -4.75 -19.04 2.61
N ASP A 149 -4.08 -17.98 3.04
CA ASP A 149 -3.14 -17.21 2.23
C ASP A 149 -1.71 -17.75 2.36
N GLY A 150 -1.50 -18.78 3.19
CA GLY A 150 -0.19 -19.38 3.45
C GLY A 150 0.72 -18.49 4.29
N LEU A 151 0.20 -17.37 4.80
CA LEU A 151 0.97 -16.44 5.62
C LEU A 151 0.86 -16.76 7.10
N ASP A 152 1.93 -16.48 7.85
CA ASP A 152 1.93 -16.57 9.30
C ASP A 152 1.04 -15.46 9.90
N SER A 153 0.52 -15.74 11.09
CA SER A 153 -0.21 -14.77 11.92
C SER A 153 0.62 -14.40 13.15
N PRO A 154 0.54 -13.15 13.64
CA PRO A 154 1.23 -12.74 14.85
C PRO A 154 0.67 -13.42 16.10
N ASP A 155 1.50 -13.61 17.12
CA ASP A 155 1.12 -14.28 18.39
C ASP A 155 -0.01 -13.57 19.16
N PHE A 156 -0.22 -12.29 18.89
CA PHE A 156 -1.34 -11.54 19.48
C PHE A 156 -2.68 -11.81 18.78
N ILE A 157 -2.71 -12.61 17.70
CA ILE A 157 -3.92 -13.05 17.01
C ILE A 157 -4.04 -14.57 17.11
N HIS A 158 -5.07 -15.03 17.79
CA HIS A 158 -5.53 -16.40 17.68
C HIS A 158 -6.45 -16.54 16.45
N LEU A 159 -5.88 -16.99 15.34
CA LEU A 159 -6.59 -17.17 14.08
C LEU A 159 -7.21 -18.58 13.98
N ILE A 160 -8.51 -18.62 13.67
CA ILE A 160 -9.28 -19.84 13.44
C ILE A 160 -9.85 -19.77 12.02
N ARG A 161 -9.38 -20.64 11.13
CA ARG A 161 -9.84 -20.69 9.74
C ARG A 161 -10.98 -21.71 9.60
N ASN A 162 -12.04 -21.32 8.91
CA ASN A 162 -13.17 -22.18 8.57
C ASN A 162 -13.53 -21.98 7.08
N GLU A 163 -12.60 -22.37 6.21
CA GLU A 163 -12.63 -22.08 4.75
C GLU A 163 -13.76 -22.79 4.02
N ASP A 164 -14.17 -23.97 4.49
CA ASP A 164 -15.26 -24.76 3.92
C ASP A 164 -16.66 -24.25 4.33
N THR A 165 -16.74 -23.06 4.92
CA THR A 165 -18.01 -22.45 5.33
C THR A 165 -18.80 -22.03 4.09
N ASP A 166 -19.92 -22.70 3.84
CA ASP A 166 -20.91 -22.22 2.89
C ASP A 166 -21.69 -21.03 3.48
N LEU A 167 -21.30 -19.82 3.09
CA LEU A 167 -21.97 -18.57 3.51
C LEU A 167 -23.40 -18.43 2.98
N SER A 168 -23.85 -19.30 2.06
CA SER A 168 -25.23 -19.28 1.58
C SER A 168 -26.22 -19.86 2.60
N GLU A 169 -25.70 -20.63 3.57
CA GLU A 169 -26.46 -21.29 4.62
C GLU A 169 -26.38 -20.50 5.95
N PRO A 170 -27.49 -19.91 6.44
CA PRO A 170 -27.50 -19.10 7.65
C PRO A 170 -26.96 -19.81 8.90
N ASP A 171 -27.20 -21.11 9.03
CA ASP A 171 -26.73 -21.88 10.18
C ASP A 171 -25.20 -21.93 10.26
N GLN A 172 -24.49 -21.77 9.15
CA GLN A 172 -23.03 -21.76 9.15
C GLN A 172 -22.47 -20.50 9.81
N ILE A 173 -23.08 -19.32 9.60
CA ILE A 173 -22.68 -18.08 10.28
C ILE A 173 -22.92 -18.18 11.79
N ARG A 174 -24.01 -18.83 12.21
CA ARG A 174 -24.27 -19.09 13.64
C ARG A 174 -23.20 -19.99 14.25
N LYS A 175 -22.74 -21.00 13.49
CA LYS A 175 -21.60 -21.85 13.91
C LYS A 175 -20.30 -21.07 14.01
N LEU A 176 -20.01 -20.14 13.09
CA LEU A 176 -18.83 -19.26 13.21
C LEU A 176 -18.89 -18.42 14.49
N HIS A 177 -20.06 -17.87 14.81
CA HIS A 177 -20.25 -17.12 16.04
C HIS A 177 -20.08 -18.01 17.28
N GLN A 178 -20.68 -19.20 17.30
CA GLN A 178 -20.48 -20.15 18.40
C GLN A 178 -19.00 -20.53 18.55
N LEU A 179 -18.29 -20.75 17.44
CA LEU A 179 -16.87 -21.04 17.45
C LEU A 179 -16.05 -19.88 18.05
N LEU A 180 -16.44 -18.63 17.78
CA LEU A 180 -15.84 -17.48 18.44
C LEU A 180 -16.09 -17.52 19.95
N LEU A 181 -17.33 -17.79 20.38
CA LEU A 181 -17.71 -17.89 21.81
C LEU A 181 -16.87 -18.93 22.54
N ASP A 182 -16.74 -20.13 21.97
CA ASP A 182 -15.98 -21.24 22.55
C ASP A 182 -14.50 -20.89 22.81
N HIS A 183 -13.95 -19.90 22.08
CA HIS A 183 -12.56 -19.46 22.23
C HIS A 183 -12.38 -18.19 23.08
N ILE A 184 -13.48 -17.54 23.49
CA ILE A 184 -13.45 -16.37 24.37
C ILE A 184 -13.99 -16.65 25.78
N ASP A 185 -14.51 -17.86 26.05
CA ASP A 185 -15.41 -18.16 27.17
C ASP A 185 -14.86 -17.80 28.58
N ASP A 186 -13.53 -17.74 28.78
CA ASP A 186 -12.93 -17.28 30.05
C ASP A 186 -12.64 -15.77 30.15
N HIS A 187 -12.83 -15.01 29.06
CA HIS A 187 -12.54 -13.57 28.94
C HIS A 187 -13.81 -12.73 28.66
N SER A 188 -14.98 -13.38 28.66
CA SER A 188 -16.27 -12.88 28.19
C SER A 188 -16.95 -11.81 29.08
N THR A 189 -16.30 -11.37 30.16
CA THR A 189 -16.88 -10.36 31.08
C THR A 189 -16.63 -8.92 30.65
N GLN A 190 -15.97 -8.68 29.51
CA GLN A 190 -15.72 -7.32 29.04
C GLN A 190 -16.99 -6.66 28.51
N ALA A 191 -17.11 -5.37 28.81
CA ALA A 191 -18.16 -4.53 28.23
C ALA A 191 -18.05 -4.52 26.69
N PRO A 192 -19.17 -4.28 25.98
CA PRO A 192 -19.15 -4.06 24.54
C PRO A 192 -18.14 -2.97 24.18
N SER A 193 -17.44 -3.14 23.05
CA SER A 193 -16.45 -2.16 22.63
C SER A 193 -17.13 -0.81 22.32
N GLU A 194 -16.62 0.27 22.91
CA GLU A 194 -17.09 1.62 22.61
C GLU A 194 -16.49 2.17 21.31
N ASN A 195 -15.43 1.55 20.79
CA ASN A 195 -14.77 1.97 19.57
C ASN A 195 -15.64 1.69 18.34
N ALA A 196 -15.79 2.69 17.48
CA ALA A 196 -16.37 2.50 16.14
C ALA A 196 -15.57 1.44 15.37
N PHE A 197 -16.28 0.61 14.60
CA PHE A 197 -15.69 -0.45 13.78
C PHE A 197 -14.53 0.05 12.91
N GLU A 198 -14.67 1.23 12.29
CA GLU A 198 -13.62 1.78 11.41
C GLU A 198 -12.27 1.90 12.14
N ASN A 199 -12.30 2.45 13.36
CA ASN A 199 -11.09 2.63 14.17
C ASN A 199 -10.50 1.29 14.59
N PHE A 200 -11.35 0.36 15.04
CA PHE A 200 -10.92 -1.00 15.39
C PHE A 200 -10.24 -1.68 14.20
N TYR A 201 -10.86 -1.65 13.03
CA TYR A 201 -10.41 -2.37 11.85
C TYR A 201 -9.09 -1.79 11.31
N ARG A 202 -8.98 -0.46 11.20
CA ARG A 202 -7.72 0.21 10.81
C ARG A 202 -6.59 -0.05 11.79
N ASN A 203 -6.84 0.01 13.09
CA ASN A 203 -5.82 -0.21 14.12
C ASN A 203 -5.36 -1.68 14.14
N SER A 204 -6.29 -2.62 14.04
CA SER A 204 -5.98 -4.05 13.95
C SER A 204 -5.12 -4.35 12.73
N TRP A 205 -5.50 -3.81 11.56
CA TRP A 205 -4.70 -3.92 10.34
C TRP A 205 -3.30 -3.32 10.50
N ALA A 206 -3.21 -2.08 11.02
CA ALA A 206 -1.94 -1.40 11.21
C ALA A 206 -0.99 -2.19 12.11
N ARG A 207 -1.51 -2.78 13.19
CA ARG A 207 -0.72 -3.61 14.11
C ARG A 207 -0.20 -4.89 13.44
N ILE A 208 -1.01 -5.55 12.61
CA ILE A 208 -0.56 -6.72 11.82
C ILE A 208 0.54 -6.30 10.83
N MET A 209 0.33 -5.20 10.10
CA MET A 209 1.31 -4.71 9.13
C MET A 209 2.61 -4.24 9.80
N ASP A 210 2.54 -3.66 11.00
CA ASP A 210 3.73 -3.29 11.78
C ASP A 210 4.56 -4.52 12.14
N TRP A 211 3.90 -5.58 12.63
CA TRP A 211 4.57 -6.86 12.87
C TRP A 211 5.17 -7.47 11.60
N ARG A 212 4.49 -7.39 10.45
CA ARG A 212 5.06 -7.84 9.17
C ARG A 212 6.26 -7.00 8.73
N MET A 213 6.20 -5.68 8.90
CA MET A 213 7.31 -4.77 8.60
C MET A 213 8.54 -5.07 9.46
N GLU A 214 8.35 -5.37 10.74
CA GLU A 214 9.43 -5.79 11.64
C GLU A 214 10.12 -7.08 11.19
N ARG A 215 9.38 -7.98 10.52
CA ARG A 215 9.95 -9.20 9.91
C ARG A 215 10.54 -8.98 8.52
N GLY A 216 10.34 -7.81 7.92
CA GLY A 216 10.76 -7.51 6.54
C GLY A 216 9.80 -8.02 5.48
N GLY A 217 8.54 -8.29 5.85
CA GLY A 217 7.50 -8.81 4.96
C GLY A 217 7.37 -10.33 5.04
N ILE A 218 7.15 -10.94 3.88
CA ILE A 218 7.07 -12.40 3.66
C ILE A 218 8.43 -13.06 3.91
N THR A 219 8.39 -14.17 4.66
CA THR A 219 9.53 -15.04 4.91
C THR A 219 9.73 -16.08 3.80
N THR A 220 10.90 -16.70 3.79
CA THR A 220 11.21 -17.79 2.85
C THR A 220 10.28 -18.99 3.07
N GLU A 221 9.95 -19.30 4.32
CA GLU A 221 9.04 -20.39 4.68
C GLU A 221 7.61 -20.13 4.21
N GLU A 222 7.11 -18.89 4.36
CA GLU A 222 5.81 -18.47 3.83
C GLU A 222 5.80 -18.54 2.29
N ALA A 223 6.86 -18.10 1.61
CA ALA A 223 6.98 -18.21 0.14
C ALA A 223 6.89 -19.67 -0.35
N ILE A 224 7.61 -20.58 0.30
CA ILE A 224 7.57 -22.01 -0.01
C ILE A 224 6.18 -22.59 0.25
N ARG A 225 5.52 -22.17 1.34
CA ARG A 225 4.16 -22.63 1.69
C ARG A 225 3.15 -22.18 0.63
N ILE A 226 3.18 -20.92 0.23
CA ILE A 226 2.33 -20.35 -0.82
C ILE A 226 2.54 -21.09 -2.14
N ALA A 227 3.79 -21.38 -2.53
CA ALA A 227 4.10 -22.15 -3.74
C ALA A 227 3.47 -23.55 -3.70
N LYS A 228 3.64 -24.27 -2.57
CA LYS A 228 3.04 -25.60 -2.37
C LYS A 228 1.51 -25.57 -2.43
N MET A 229 0.86 -24.55 -1.85
CA MET A 229 -0.59 -24.38 -1.90
C MET A 229 -1.11 -24.17 -3.33
N LYS A 230 -0.31 -23.53 -4.19
CA LYS A 230 -0.60 -23.36 -5.62
C LYS A 230 -0.30 -24.62 -6.46
N GLY A 231 0.13 -25.71 -5.82
CA GLY A 231 0.45 -26.97 -6.49
C GLY A 231 1.75 -26.93 -7.30
N THR A 232 2.61 -25.93 -7.08
CA THR A 232 3.92 -25.86 -7.73
C THR A 232 4.96 -26.68 -6.96
N SER A 233 6.04 -27.08 -7.65
CA SER A 233 7.22 -27.65 -6.99
C SER A 233 7.86 -26.62 -6.04
N GLU A 234 8.78 -27.08 -5.19
CA GLU A 234 9.57 -26.20 -4.35
C GLU A 234 10.26 -25.13 -5.21
N PRO A 235 10.02 -23.83 -4.92
CA PRO A 235 10.54 -22.74 -5.75
C PRO A 235 12.06 -22.65 -5.60
N ALA A 236 12.73 -22.24 -6.68
CA ALA A 236 14.16 -21.93 -6.60
C ALA A 236 14.38 -20.68 -5.74
N GLU A 237 15.58 -20.52 -5.16
CA GLU A 237 15.92 -19.35 -4.32
C GLU A 237 15.65 -18.01 -5.01
N ALA A 238 15.93 -17.94 -6.31
CA ALA A 238 15.66 -16.73 -7.11
C ALA A 238 14.16 -16.40 -7.19
N ASP A 239 13.29 -17.41 -7.24
CA ASP A 239 11.84 -17.23 -7.27
C ASP A 239 11.30 -16.84 -5.89
N ILE A 240 11.90 -17.38 -4.82
CA ILE A 240 11.60 -16.98 -3.43
C ILE A 240 11.93 -15.49 -3.24
N GLU A 241 13.14 -15.05 -3.60
CA GLU A 241 13.52 -13.64 -3.46
C GLU A 241 12.68 -12.72 -4.35
N ARG A 242 12.30 -13.17 -5.56
CA ARG A 242 11.36 -12.44 -6.42
C ARG A 242 9.99 -12.28 -5.75
N SER A 243 9.45 -13.33 -5.12
CA SER A 243 8.16 -13.26 -4.43
C SER A 243 8.16 -12.28 -3.22
N LYS A 244 9.33 -12.06 -2.63
CA LYS A 244 9.51 -11.14 -1.49
C LYS A 244 9.66 -9.68 -1.92
N HIS A 245 10.06 -9.43 -3.17
CA HIS A 245 10.35 -8.10 -3.68
C HIS A 245 9.18 -7.11 -3.56
N PRO A 246 7.92 -7.45 -3.92
CA PRO A 246 6.78 -6.53 -3.77
C PRO A 246 6.59 -6.04 -2.32
N TRP A 247 6.82 -6.92 -1.35
CA TRP A 247 6.74 -6.55 0.06
C TRP A 247 7.90 -5.66 0.48
N LYS A 248 9.14 -5.99 0.10
CA LYS A 248 10.31 -5.15 0.40
C LYS A 248 10.12 -3.73 -0.15
N LYS A 249 9.65 -3.62 -1.39
CA LYS A 249 9.35 -2.34 -2.05
C LYS A 249 8.29 -1.53 -1.30
N GLU A 250 7.13 -2.13 -1.01
CA GLU A 250 6.03 -1.44 -0.32
C GLU A 250 6.42 -1.01 1.11
N ILE A 251 7.18 -1.84 1.84
CA ILE A 251 7.71 -1.50 3.17
C ILE A 251 8.66 -0.31 3.09
N ASP A 252 9.59 -0.37 2.14
CA ASP A 252 10.58 0.68 1.91
C ASP A 252 9.92 2.03 1.57
N GLU A 253 8.98 2.01 0.62
CA GLU A 253 8.20 3.19 0.24
C GLU A 253 7.39 3.75 1.43
N TYR A 254 6.72 2.90 2.20
CA TYR A 254 5.95 3.34 3.36
C TYR A 254 6.83 4.03 4.41
N ILE A 255 7.94 3.39 4.82
CA ILE A 255 8.85 3.92 5.83
C ILE A 255 9.50 5.22 5.34
N SER A 256 10.02 5.22 4.11
CA SER A 256 10.65 6.39 3.50
C SER A 256 9.68 7.57 3.42
N ASN A 257 8.43 7.35 3.00
CA ASN A 257 7.41 8.40 2.94
C ASN A 257 7.04 8.94 4.32
N LYS A 258 6.97 8.07 5.34
CA LYS A 258 6.67 8.47 6.72
C LYS A 258 7.78 9.35 7.29
N ILE A 259 9.04 8.92 7.16
CA ILE A 259 10.21 9.69 7.61
C ILE A 259 10.31 11.04 6.87
N ARG A 260 10.13 11.04 5.55
CA ARG A 260 10.14 12.28 4.73
C ARG A 260 9.07 13.26 5.20
N LYS A 261 7.84 12.79 5.40
CA LYS A 261 6.72 13.61 5.90
C LYS A 261 7.02 14.19 7.28
N ASP A 262 7.53 13.36 8.21
CA ASP A 262 7.86 13.80 9.56
C ASP A 262 8.99 14.84 9.57
N TYR A 263 10.02 14.66 8.73
CA TYR A 263 11.10 15.64 8.56
C TYR A 263 10.57 16.97 8.03
N LEU A 264 9.81 16.95 6.92
CA LEU A 264 9.24 18.15 6.34
C LEU A 264 8.27 18.85 7.29
N TRP A 265 7.50 18.09 8.08
CA TRP A 265 6.62 18.66 9.10
C TRP A 265 7.39 19.42 10.18
N ARG A 266 8.50 18.86 10.67
CA ARG A 266 9.30 19.45 11.76
C ARG A 266 10.19 20.61 11.34
N THR A 267 10.49 20.75 10.05
CA THR A 267 11.31 21.85 9.55
C THR A 267 10.52 23.17 9.46
N GLU A 268 11.19 24.29 9.77
CA GLU A 268 10.64 25.64 9.65
C GLU A 268 10.64 26.19 8.21
N LEU A 269 10.82 25.32 7.22
CA LEU A 269 10.82 25.71 5.81
C LEU A 269 9.45 26.25 5.39
N THR A 270 9.46 27.24 4.50
CA THR A 270 8.23 27.71 3.83
C THR A 270 7.64 26.61 2.94
N LYS A 271 6.35 26.72 2.61
CA LYS A 271 5.69 25.76 1.70
C LYS A 271 6.45 25.60 0.38
N LYS A 272 6.89 26.71 -0.23
CA LYS A 272 7.67 26.70 -1.47
C LYS A 272 9.00 25.98 -1.32
N GLN A 273 9.72 26.18 -0.21
CA GLN A 273 10.98 25.49 0.06
C GLN A 273 10.76 23.99 0.27
N LYS A 274 9.67 23.60 0.96
CA LYS A 274 9.31 22.19 1.14
C LYS A 274 9.01 21.52 -0.20
N GLU A 275 8.29 22.19 -1.09
CA GLU A 275 8.03 21.73 -2.45
C GLU A 275 9.33 21.60 -3.26
N ASP A 276 10.25 22.58 -3.20
CA ASP A 276 11.54 22.58 -3.92
C ASP A 276 12.49 21.43 -3.52
N ILE A 277 12.41 20.97 -2.26
CA ILE A 277 13.26 19.88 -1.79
C ILE A 277 12.56 18.52 -1.78
N HIS A 278 11.23 18.46 -1.85
CA HIS A 278 10.46 17.24 -1.62
C HIS A 278 10.95 16.06 -2.46
N ASP A 279 11.11 16.27 -3.76
CA ASP A 279 11.48 15.22 -4.73
C ASP A 279 13.00 14.92 -4.71
N ARG A 280 13.78 15.75 -4.04
CA ARG A 280 15.24 15.62 -3.88
C ARG A 280 15.64 14.97 -2.56
N LEU A 281 14.67 14.71 -1.67
CA LEU A 281 14.92 14.03 -0.40
C LEU A 281 14.94 12.51 -0.57
N VAL A 282 16.13 11.96 -0.37
CA VAL A 282 16.39 10.53 -0.31
C VAL A 282 16.46 10.09 1.15
N VAL A 283 15.62 9.12 1.50
CA VAL A 283 15.63 8.51 2.84
C VAL A 283 16.30 7.15 2.72
N VAL A 284 17.30 6.92 3.57
CA VAL A 284 18.00 5.64 3.68
C VAL A 284 17.75 5.10 5.07
N HIS A 285 17.16 3.91 5.17
CA HIS A 285 16.85 3.28 6.44
C HIS A 285 17.21 1.79 6.42
N GLU A 286 17.17 1.16 7.59
CA GLU A 286 17.54 -0.26 7.77
C GLU A 286 16.67 -1.27 6.98
N ARG A 287 15.55 -0.81 6.43
CA ARG A 287 14.64 -1.59 5.57
C ARG A 287 14.60 -1.11 4.13
N SER A 288 15.52 -0.23 3.74
CA SER A 288 15.53 0.28 2.37
C SER A 288 15.85 -0.81 1.37
N GLU A 289 15.30 -0.72 0.18
CA GLU A 289 15.56 -1.70 -0.85
C GLU A 289 16.90 -1.39 -1.56
N PRO A 290 17.87 -2.33 -1.59
CA PRO A 290 19.14 -2.15 -2.27
C PRO A 290 19.02 -1.68 -3.72
N ALA A 291 18.08 -2.26 -4.47
CA ALA A 291 17.88 -1.93 -5.88
C ALA A 291 17.44 -0.47 -6.06
N ARG A 292 16.51 0.02 -5.22
CA ARG A 292 16.07 1.41 -5.23
C ARG A 292 17.23 2.37 -4.92
N LEU A 293 18.02 2.06 -3.89
CA LEU A 293 19.18 2.88 -3.54
C LEU A 293 20.22 2.90 -4.67
N ALA A 294 20.50 1.76 -5.29
CA ALA A 294 21.42 1.68 -6.42
C ALA A 294 20.93 2.47 -7.65
N SER A 295 19.63 2.38 -7.97
CA SER A 295 19.01 3.15 -9.06
C SER A 295 19.12 4.66 -8.79
N ILE A 296 18.79 5.12 -7.58
CA ILE A 296 18.96 6.53 -7.19
C ILE A 296 20.40 7.01 -7.41
N MET A 297 21.40 6.18 -7.11
CA MET A 297 22.81 6.54 -7.29
C MET A 297 23.23 6.55 -8.77
N ALA A 298 22.71 5.61 -9.56
CA ALA A 298 22.97 5.51 -10.98
C ALA A 298 22.37 6.68 -11.76
N ASP A 299 21.11 7.05 -11.47
CA ASP A 299 20.41 8.17 -12.11
C ASP A 299 21.21 9.47 -12.01
N ILE A 300 21.77 9.74 -10.84
CA ILE A 300 22.55 10.94 -10.56
C ILE A 300 23.84 11.01 -11.37
N ILE A 301 24.48 9.87 -11.60
CA ILE A 301 25.68 9.81 -12.44
C ILE A 301 25.31 10.04 -13.90
N ASN A 302 24.17 9.47 -14.35
CA ASN A 302 23.74 9.51 -15.74
C ASN A 302 23.13 10.85 -16.19
N ASP A 303 22.55 11.65 -15.28
CA ASP A 303 21.93 12.95 -15.60
C ASP A 303 22.86 13.94 -16.35
N ASP A 304 24.20 13.79 -16.27
CA ASP A 304 25.14 14.66 -17.00
C ASP A 304 25.50 14.15 -18.41
N ASN A 305 25.27 12.87 -18.69
CA ASN A 305 25.73 12.23 -19.93
C ASN A 305 24.75 12.39 -21.10
N GLU A 306 23.51 12.84 -20.86
CA GLU A 306 22.50 13.02 -21.91
C GLU A 306 22.88 14.08 -22.97
N GLN A 307 23.84 14.98 -22.68
CA GLN A 307 24.29 16.00 -23.64
C GLN A 307 25.44 15.55 -24.55
N ASN A 308 26.07 14.40 -24.31
CA ASN A 308 27.21 13.93 -25.11
C ASN A 308 27.09 12.44 -25.50
N SER A 309 26.58 12.21 -26.72
CA SER A 309 26.84 11.06 -27.62
C SER A 309 26.38 9.65 -27.23
N ASP A 310 25.67 8.98 -28.15
CA ASP A 310 25.79 7.60 -28.69
C ASP A 310 26.22 6.43 -27.78
N HIS A 311 26.18 6.59 -26.47
CA HIS A 311 26.53 5.59 -25.49
C HIS A 311 25.33 5.36 -24.57
N GLU A 312 24.35 4.58 -25.05
CA GLU A 312 23.47 3.75 -24.22
C GLU A 312 24.28 2.66 -23.46
N ALA A 313 25.56 2.90 -23.19
CA ALA A 313 26.40 2.09 -22.35
C ALA A 313 26.00 2.34 -20.90
N ASP A 314 24.98 1.58 -20.50
CA ASP A 314 25.06 0.72 -19.32
C ASP A 314 24.71 1.38 -17.97
N SER A 315 23.59 2.12 -17.93
CA SER A 315 22.89 2.45 -16.67
C SER A 315 22.73 1.20 -15.78
N SER A 316 22.45 0.05 -16.41
CA SER A 316 22.43 -1.26 -15.77
C SER A 316 23.76 -1.67 -15.12
N SER A 317 24.91 -1.43 -15.74
CA SER A 317 26.22 -1.73 -15.14
C SER A 317 26.52 -0.80 -13.97
N ILE A 318 26.18 0.49 -14.06
CA ILE A 318 26.37 1.43 -12.95
C ILE A 318 25.49 1.02 -11.76
N GLU A 319 24.23 0.68 -12.03
CA GLU A 319 23.31 0.17 -11.00
C GLU A 319 23.84 -1.13 -10.37
N ASN A 320 24.34 -2.07 -11.19
CA ASN A 320 24.94 -3.31 -10.69
C ASN A 320 26.18 -3.07 -9.84
N GLN A 321 27.03 -2.11 -10.23
CA GLN A 321 28.19 -1.70 -9.42
C GLN A 321 27.75 -1.14 -8.07
N PHE A 322 26.68 -0.33 -8.02
CA PHE A 322 26.18 0.19 -6.75
C PHE A 322 25.53 -0.86 -5.87
N LYS A 323 24.83 -1.84 -6.46
CA LYS A 323 24.24 -2.97 -5.73
C LYS A 323 25.26 -3.69 -4.85
N GLU A 324 26.52 -3.79 -5.27
CA GLU A 324 27.58 -4.44 -4.50
C GLU A 324 27.81 -3.78 -3.12
N TYR A 325 27.63 -2.46 -2.99
CA TYR A 325 27.77 -1.76 -1.71
C TYR A 325 26.65 -2.10 -0.71
N PHE A 326 25.49 -2.55 -1.22
CA PHE A 326 24.29 -2.82 -0.43
C PHE A 326 24.10 -4.31 -0.10
N ILE A 327 24.90 -5.20 -0.68
CA ILE A 327 24.86 -6.67 -0.46
C ILE A 327 25.88 -7.11 0.62
N SER A 328 26.71 -6.20 1.13
CA SER A 328 27.75 -6.51 2.14
C SER A 328 27.18 -6.74 3.56
N ASP A 329 27.97 -7.33 4.46
CA ASP A 329 27.65 -7.51 5.90
C ASP A 329 27.44 -6.19 6.68
N LYS A 330 27.51 -5.04 6.01
CA LYS A 330 27.34 -3.71 6.59
C LYS A 330 25.87 -3.30 6.54
N SER A 331 25.50 -2.31 7.36
CA SER A 331 24.15 -1.74 7.28
C SER A 331 23.96 -1.01 5.94
N LEU A 332 22.72 -0.96 5.45
CA LEU A 332 22.36 -0.24 4.22
C LEU A 332 22.78 1.24 4.23
N ILE A 333 22.70 1.87 5.41
CA ILE A 333 23.15 3.26 5.63
C ILE A 333 24.65 3.39 5.37
N GLU A 334 25.45 2.44 5.86
CA GLU A 334 26.90 2.44 5.64
C GLU A 334 27.27 2.09 4.19
N GLY A 335 26.53 1.17 3.57
CA GLY A 335 26.63 0.91 2.14
C GLY A 335 26.35 2.17 1.31
N PHE A 336 25.32 2.92 1.66
CA PHE A 336 24.98 4.18 0.98
C PHE A 336 26.08 5.24 1.13
N ARG A 337 26.67 5.37 2.31
CA ARG A 337 27.81 6.29 2.53
C ARG A 337 29.04 5.92 1.70
N GLN A 338 29.32 4.63 1.57
CA GLN A 338 30.43 4.15 0.74
C GLN A 338 30.16 4.38 -0.75
N ALA A 339 28.93 4.13 -1.20
CA ALA A 339 28.49 4.45 -2.54
C ALA A 339 28.60 5.96 -2.83
N MET A 340 28.16 6.83 -1.90
CA MET A 340 28.30 8.29 -2.03
C MET A 340 29.77 8.74 -2.15
N ALA A 341 30.69 8.06 -1.48
CA ALA A 341 32.12 8.38 -1.57
C ALA A 341 32.71 8.10 -2.97
N GLN A 342 32.04 7.29 -3.80
CA GLN A 342 32.44 7.04 -5.19
C GLN A 342 31.86 8.07 -6.17
N ILE A 343 30.84 8.82 -5.76
CA ILE A 343 30.20 9.83 -6.61
C ILE A 343 31.04 11.14 -6.58
N PRO A 344 31.18 11.84 -7.73
CA PRO A 344 31.82 13.16 -7.80
C PRO A 344 31.26 14.14 -6.76
N ARG A 345 32.12 15.00 -6.21
CA ARG A 345 31.79 15.83 -5.04
C ARG A 345 30.59 16.76 -5.27
N GLU A 346 30.47 17.30 -6.47
CA GLU A 346 29.37 18.14 -6.94
C GLU A 346 28.02 17.40 -7.03
N LYS A 347 28.07 16.07 -7.16
CA LYS A 347 26.91 15.17 -7.23
C LYS A 347 26.56 14.52 -5.89
N GLN A 348 27.37 14.74 -4.85
CA GLN A 348 27.14 14.13 -3.55
C GLN A 348 25.91 14.71 -2.85
N PHE A 349 25.19 13.83 -2.15
CA PHE A 349 24.07 14.24 -1.33
C PHE A 349 24.53 14.90 -0.04
N ALA A 350 23.79 15.91 0.41
CA ALA A 350 24.01 16.55 1.70
C ALA A 350 23.13 15.89 2.77
N LEU A 351 23.75 15.34 3.83
CA LEU A 351 23.03 14.84 5.00
C LEU A 351 22.23 15.96 5.66
N GLN A 352 20.92 15.78 5.79
CA GLN A 352 19.98 16.71 6.40
C GLN A 352 19.60 16.34 7.83
N GLY A 353 19.59 15.04 8.15
CA GLY A 353 19.23 14.56 9.47
C GLY A 353 19.31 13.05 9.61
N SER A 354 19.20 12.58 10.84
CA SER A 354 19.22 11.16 11.20
C SER A 354 18.23 10.89 12.34
N THR A 355 17.67 9.69 12.38
CA THR A 355 16.89 9.20 13.53
C THR A 355 17.27 7.77 13.87
N GLU A 356 17.17 7.41 15.14
CA GLU A 356 17.35 6.04 15.62
C GLU A 356 16.01 5.34 15.89
N SER A 357 14.89 6.08 15.88
CA SER A 357 13.57 5.57 16.23
C SER A 357 12.46 6.22 15.38
N PRO A 358 11.39 5.49 15.03
CA PRO A 358 11.20 4.04 15.24
C PRO A 358 12.02 3.16 14.27
N TRP A 359 12.58 3.76 13.22
CA TRP A 359 13.50 3.09 12.30
C TRP A 359 14.80 3.88 12.23
N LYS A 360 15.94 3.17 12.31
CA LYS A 360 17.24 3.79 12.10
C LYS A 360 17.32 4.30 10.66
N SER A 361 17.53 5.59 10.48
CA SER A 361 17.52 6.23 9.16
C SER A 361 18.34 7.51 9.06
N GLU A 362 18.71 7.84 7.83
CA GLU A 362 19.36 9.08 7.43
C GLU A 362 18.63 9.70 6.25
N ILE A 363 18.54 11.03 6.26
CA ILE A 363 17.85 11.82 5.26
C ILE A 363 18.89 12.64 4.51
N TYR A 364 18.92 12.47 3.21
CA TYR A 364 19.88 13.05 2.28
C TYR A 364 19.14 13.97 1.31
N LEU A 365 19.75 15.11 0.98
CA LEU A 365 19.27 16.03 -0.04
C LEU A 365 20.18 15.93 -1.26
N SER A 366 19.62 15.54 -2.40
CA SER A 366 20.36 15.52 -3.66
C SER A 366 20.72 16.95 -4.09
N PRO A 367 21.79 17.16 -4.87
CA PRO A 367 22.08 18.46 -5.48
C PRO A 367 20.94 18.93 -6.41
N LYS A 368 20.97 20.22 -6.81
CA LYS A 368 20.05 20.75 -7.83
C LYS A 368 20.61 20.36 -9.20
N TYR A 369 19.82 19.67 -10.01
CA TYR A 369 20.19 19.26 -11.38
C TYR A 369 19.81 20.31 -12.43
N TYR A 370 18.86 21.20 -12.10
CA TYR A 370 18.46 22.30 -12.98
C TYR A 370 18.97 23.62 -12.42
N ASP A 371 19.82 24.29 -13.21
CA ASP A 371 19.92 25.75 -13.10
C ASP A 371 18.57 26.33 -13.50
N GLU A 372 17.93 27.08 -12.61
CA GLU A 372 16.78 27.91 -12.94
C GLU A 372 17.21 28.92 -14.02
N TYR A 373 16.95 28.61 -15.29
CA TYR A 373 17.06 29.56 -16.40
C TYR A 373 15.90 30.56 -16.42
#